data_AF-A0A318Z2Q9-F1
#
_entry.id   AF-A0A318Z2Q9-F1
#
_cell.length_a   1.000
_cell.length_b   1.000
_cell.length_c   1.000
_cell.angle_alpha   90.00
_cell.angle_beta   90.00
_cell.angle_gamma   90.00
#
_symmetry.space_group_name_H-M   'P 1'
#
loop_
_entity.id
_entity.type
_entity.pdbx_description
1 polymer ?
#
loop_
_entity_poly.entity_id
_entity_poly.type
_entity_poly.pdbx_seq_one_letter_code
_entity_poly.pdbx_strand_id
1 'polypeptide(L)'
;MIAVYHSHGERQLQDNSTEDPLIRLLVTLPRGWTLKPGQTVYLYVRTNNPWSFLQGHPFSVVWWNDARRENGRTDDEDLGQDLSILGKDGIRREEPVTEVESNVGNPFAFWLLVQPRWGFTKDLAAYGTSTKLRAVVDGPYGGDFNFKDYGHVILFAQGIGIAAQIPYMRQFFYGSLNGILPVRRISLIWETTERNLVTVEPWMTHLLTQDHDDYSRTLMLNIKLHVLDKQSGLRYGRRVSSFAGPMNVKDILSEEFQAQRGKTLITGHFYISNEIFHNAQLQDSVFFQTLFLKQMKPLSPRMFTFNTIEPNQHDFVSGFNPTPLREYHRRQHILASPLLIKIFNACKSNTASDPDAGAAKEQILAINIHIRELNAQNNLDSNFCTIAVDVFLYAWSNQDLNQYLHDFCRIHYLPVGWACQPPELYSRYQPYTCRYWEDCDWHIPTLLFNFVWQLRKADVNSDIIDDQETIVIEYGFEFNRRVSKFHSLHGNQTSTVGYIQTDNILRLLNNLGNCYSSKDKSGYETSRTNLRRECLLHNYPLCWVPDTFSLELSKKNLWFSREIV
;
A
#
# COMPACT_ATOMS: atom_id res chain seq x y z
N MET A 1 2.84 -19.53 19.64
CA MET A 1 1.54 -19.60 20.37
C MET A 1 1.04 -18.17 20.50
N ILE A 2 -0.27 -17.96 20.52
CA ILE A 2 -0.84 -16.65 20.89
C ILE A 2 -1.76 -16.77 22.09
N ALA A 3 -1.88 -15.71 22.88
CA ALA A 3 -2.86 -15.58 23.95
C ALA A 3 -3.69 -14.30 23.78
N VAL A 4 -5.01 -14.41 23.94
CA VAL A 4 -5.97 -13.29 23.79
C VAL A 4 -6.20 -12.62 25.13
N TYR A 5 -6.17 -11.28 25.16
CA TYR A 5 -6.36 -10.49 26.36
C TYR A 5 -7.37 -9.36 26.13
N HIS A 6 -8.45 -9.39 26.90
CA HIS A 6 -9.43 -8.30 26.98
C HIS A 6 -9.04 -7.34 28.10
N SER A 7 -9.35 -6.05 27.92
CA SER A 7 -9.27 -5.09 29.02
C SER A 7 -10.41 -5.35 30.00
N HIS A 8 -10.10 -5.84 31.21
CA HIS A 8 -11.08 -5.93 32.28
C HIS A 8 -11.40 -4.53 32.79
N GLY A 9 -12.54 -3.99 32.34
CA GLY A 9 -13.16 -2.83 32.92
C GLY A 9 -14.61 -3.17 33.23
N GLU A 10 -14.89 -3.54 34.48
CA GLU A 10 -16.23 -3.48 35.07
C GLU A 10 -16.69 -2.01 35.10
N ARG A 11 -17.05 -1.46 33.95
CA ARG A 11 -17.99 -0.36 33.85
C ARG A 11 -18.92 -0.73 32.72
N GLN A 12 -20.10 -1.22 33.08
CA GLN A 12 -21.25 -1.29 32.19
C GLN A 12 -21.56 0.14 31.72
N LEU A 13 -20.83 0.57 30.70
CA LEU A 13 -21.10 1.81 30.00
C LEU A 13 -22.28 1.54 29.08
N GLN A 14 -23.36 2.30 29.28
CA GLN A 14 -24.57 2.22 28.46
C GLN A 14 -24.20 2.29 26.97
N ASP A 15 -24.71 1.30 26.26
CA ASP A 15 -24.30 0.90 24.93
C ASP A 15 -24.90 1.83 23.87
N ASN A 16 -24.07 2.73 23.35
CA ASN A 16 -24.38 3.57 22.18
C ASN A 16 -23.23 3.59 21.16
N SER A 17 -22.21 2.74 21.32
CA SER A 17 -21.06 2.67 20.40
C SER A 17 -21.24 1.51 19.43
N THR A 18 -21.06 1.74 18.15
CA THR A 18 -21.17 0.70 17.11
C THR A 18 -19.96 -0.24 17.02
N GLU A 19 -18.87 0.02 17.75
CA GLU A 19 -17.61 -0.75 17.65
C GLU A 19 -17.24 -1.47 18.97
N ASP A 20 -16.79 -2.72 18.83
CA ASP A 20 -16.27 -3.56 19.92
C ASP A 20 -14.94 -3.01 20.48
N PRO A 21 -14.59 -3.27 21.77
CA PRO A 21 -13.35 -2.80 22.35
C PRO A 21 -12.10 -3.46 21.74
N LEU A 22 -10.98 -2.75 21.78
CA LEU A 22 -9.68 -3.29 21.37
C LEU A 22 -9.28 -4.51 22.22
N ILE A 23 -8.70 -5.52 21.57
CA ILE A 23 -8.11 -6.68 22.25
C ILE A 23 -6.59 -6.69 22.05
N ARG A 24 -5.87 -7.19 23.05
CA ARG A 24 -4.43 -7.40 22.99
C ARG A 24 -4.14 -8.86 22.69
N LEU A 25 -3.16 -9.11 21.83
CA LEU A 25 -2.65 -10.46 21.60
C LEU A 25 -1.19 -10.52 22.01
N LEU A 26 -0.86 -11.49 22.87
CA LEU A 26 0.52 -11.85 23.16
C LEU A 26 0.94 -12.96 22.21
N VAL A 27 1.98 -12.72 21.42
CA VAL A 27 2.57 -13.71 20.52
C VAL A 27 3.86 -14.22 21.16
N THR A 28 3.93 -15.52 21.42
CA THR A 28 5.11 -16.19 21.98
C THR A 28 5.75 -17.10 20.93
N LEU A 29 7.03 -16.87 20.67
CA LEU A 29 7.85 -17.59 19.71
C LEU A 29 8.96 -18.40 20.40
N PRO A 30 9.29 -19.60 19.89
CA PRO A 30 10.37 -20.42 20.42
C PRO A 30 11.76 -19.87 20.09
N ARG A 31 11.88 -18.97 19.11
CA ARG A 31 13.13 -18.33 18.70
C ARG A 31 12.98 -16.81 18.73
N GLY A 32 14.03 -16.12 19.15
CA GLY A 32 14.06 -14.66 19.21
C GLY A 32 14.04 -14.00 17.83
N TRP A 33 13.28 -12.92 17.70
CA TRP A 33 13.32 -12.03 16.53
C TRP A 33 13.96 -10.70 16.91
N THR A 34 14.56 -10.02 15.93
CA THR A 34 15.02 -8.64 16.07
C THR A 34 13.96 -7.70 15.52
N LEU A 35 13.00 -7.33 16.37
CA LEU A 35 11.93 -6.42 15.98
C LEU A 35 12.42 -4.97 15.93
N LYS A 36 11.90 -4.22 14.95
CA LYS A 36 12.08 -2.78 14.79
C LYS A 36 10.73 -2.07 14.84
N PRO A 37 10.68 -0.80 15.29
CA PRO A 37 9.48 0.03 15.23
C PRO A 37 8.88 0.11 13.83
N GLY A 38 7.54 0.10 13.76
CA GLY A 38 6.79 0.17 12.51
C GLY A 38 6.71 -1.14 11.73
N GLN A 39 7.15 -2.26 12.31
CA GLN A 39 7.04 -3.57 11.69
C GLN A 39 5.64 -4.18 11.82
N THR A 40 5.27 -4.95 10.80
CA THR A 40 4.00 -5.68 10.70
C THR A 40 4.28 -7.17 10.57
N VAL A 41 3.46 -7.99 11.20
CA VAL A 41 3.50 -9.46 11.08
C VAL A 41 2.18 -9.97 10.53
N TYR A 42 2.23 -11.04 9.74
CA TYR A 42 1.05 -11.78 9.33
C TYR A 42 0.78 -12.91 10.31
N LEU A 43 -0.45 -12.99 10.79
CA LEU A 43 -0.90 -13.99 11.73
C LEU A 43 -1.89 -14.95 11.07
N TYR A 44 -1.62 -16.24 11.20
CA TYR A 44 -2.47 -17.33 10.73
C TYR A 44 -2.93 -18.13 11.94
N VAL A 45 -4.20 -17.99 12.33
CA VAL A 45 -4.76 -18.64 13.52
C VAL A 45 -5.88 -19.56 13.11
N ARG A 46 -5.91 -20.76 13.68
CA ARG A 46 -7.08 -21.62 13.57
C ARG A 46 -8.12 -21.15 14.59
N THR A 47 -9.09 -20.35 14.13
CA THR A 47 -10.25 -19.93 14.93
C THR A 47 -11.39 -20.95 14.79
N ASN A 48 -12.60 -20.61 15.27
CA ASN A 48 -13.80 -21.43 15.12
C ASN A 48 -14.19 -21.66 13.66
N ASN A 49 -13.74 -20.80 12.74
CA ASN A 49 -13.77 -21.08 11.31
C ASN A 49 -12.51 -21.86 10.90
N PRO A 50 -12.65 -23.13 10.48
CA PRO A 50 -11.50 -23.98 10.14
C PRO A 50 -10.75 -23.52 8.90
N TRP A 51 -11.24 -22.55 8.11
CA TRP A 51 -10.52 -22.00 6.96
C TRP A 51 -9.70 -20.74 7.30
N SER A 52 -9.86 -20.16 8.49
CA SER A 52 -9.15 -18.96 8.94
C SER A 52 -7.64 -19.11 8.95
N PHE A 53 -7.12 -20.33 9.18
CA PHE A 53 -5.67 -20.56 9.20
C PHE A 53 -5.00 -20.46 7.82
N LEU A 54 -5.78 -20.48 6.73
CA LEU A 54 -5.26 -20.29 5.37
C LEU A 54 -5.16 -18.81 4.98
N GLN A 55 -5.69 -17.90 5.81
CA GLN A 55 -5.69 -16.46 5.55
C GLN A 55 -4.74 -15.77 6.53
N GLY A 56 -3.70 -15.14 5.99
CA GLY A 56 -2.78 -14.33 6.78
C GLY A 56 -3.37 -12.96 7.04
N HIS A 57 -3.43 -12.54 8.30
CA HIS A 57 -3.91 -11.21 8.68
C HIS A 57 -2.75 -10.34 9.20
N PRO A 58 -2.49 -9.16 8.60
CA PRO A 58 -1.44 -8.26 9.02
C PRO A 58 -1.80 -7.52 10.31
N PHE A 59 -0.85 -7.46 11.24
CA PHE A 59 -0.95 -6.69 12.48
C PHE A 59 0.37 -5.99 12.77
N SER A 60 0.31 -4.72 13.14
CA SER A 60 1.50 -3.98 13.60
C SER A 60 1.95 -4.50 14.96
N VAL A 61 3.25 -4.71 15.09
CA VAL A 61 3.88 -4.99 16.37
C VAL A 61 3.83 -3.72 17.22
N VAL A 62 3.23 -3.82 18.41
CA VAL A 62 3.02 -2.67 19.29
C VAL A 62 4.07 -2.59 20.40
N TRP A 63 4.46 -3.74 20.96
CA TRP A 63 5.44 -3.82 22.05
C TRP A 63 6.16 -5.17 22.05
N TRP A 64 7.39 -5.25 22.55
CA TRP A 64 8.14 -6.50 22.70
C TRP A 64 9.25 -6.37 23.74
N ASN A 65 9.78 -7.50 24.21
CA ASN A 65 10.91 -7.51 25.13
C ASN A 65 12.23 -7.67 24.34
N ASP A 66 13.19 -6.79 24.56
CA ASP A 66 14.51 -6.88 23.93
C ASP A 66 15.38 -7.86 24.71
N ALA A 67 15.36 -9.14 24.31
CA ALA A 67 16.12 -10.22 24.96
C ALA A 67 17.67 -10.07 24.90
N ARG A 68 18.21 -8.96 24.37
CA ARG A 68 19.65 -8.72 24.22
C ARG A 68 20.22 -7.67 25.18
N ARG A 69 19.42 -7.11 26.09
CA ARG A 69 19.91 -6.24 27.17
C ARG A 69 20.30 -7.09 28.39
N GLU A 70 21.29 -7.96 28.26
CA GLU A 70 21.73 -8.86 29.35
C GLU A 70 22.64 -8.20 30.41
N ASN A 71 22.93 -6.91 30.33
CA ASN A 71 23.83 -6.26 31.30
C ASN A 71 23.12 -5.13 32.05
N GLY A 72 22.30 -5.53 33.03
CA GLY A 72 21.65 -4.67 34.01
C GLY A 72 20.18 -5.03 34.16
N ARG A 73 19.73 -5.37 35.37
CA ARG A 73 18.30 -5.42 35.69
C ARG A 73 17.71 -4.04 35.35
N THR A 74 16.87 -3.98 34.33
CA THR A 74 16.15 -2.76 33.92
C THR A 74 14.66 -2.97 34.11
N ASP A 75 13.94 -1.92 34.53
CA ASP A 75 12.49 -1.88 34.72
C ASP A 75 11.66 -2.39 33.50
N ASP A 76 12.27 -2.48 32.31
CA ASP A 76 11.68 -3.06 31.11
C ASP A 76 11.44 -4.59 31.21
N GLU A 77 12.27 -5.33 31.94
CA GLU A 77 12.07 -6.76 32.20
C GLU A 77 10.89 -6.98 33.13
N ASP A 78 10.80 -6.17 34.19
CA ASP A 78 9.69 -6.20 35.16
C ASP A 78 8.36 -5.85 34.50
N LEU A 79 8.29 -4.85 33.60
CA LEU A 79 7.04 -4.56 32.88
C LEU A 79 6.69 -5.63 31.84
N GLY A 80 7.69 -6.21 31.17
CA GLY A 80 7.50 -7.35 30.27
C GLY A 80 6.95 -8.57 31.01
N GLN A 81 7.40 -8.78 32.24
CA GLN A 81 6.94 -9.83 33.15
C GLN A 81 5.58 -9.48 33.77
N ASP A 82 5.33 -8.25 34.19
CA ASP A 82 4.06 -7.74 34.73
C ASP A 82 2.95 -7.73 33.69
N LEU A 83 3.23 -7.41 32.43
CA LEU A 83 2.29 -7.56 31.31
C LEU A 83 2.03 -9.04 30.98
N SER A 84 3.01 -9.92 31.24
CA SER A 84 2.84 -11.37 31.17
C SER A 84 2.04 -11.92 32.37
N ILE A 85 2.06 -11.23 33.53
CA ILE A 85 1.37 -11.56 34.78
C ILE A 85 -0.07 -11.01 34.79
N LEU A 86 -0.31 -9.79 34.28
CA LEU A 86 -1.64 -9.18 34.05
C LEU A 86 -2.53 -10.02 33.14
N GLY A 87 -1.96 -11.06 32.53
CA GLY A 87 -2.61 -12.07 31.71
C GLY A 87 -2.75 -13.46 32.35
N LYS A 88 -2.60 -13.60 33.68
CA LYS A 88 -2.97 -14.82 34.42
C LYS A 88 -4.14 -14.48 35.34
N ASP A 89 -5.28 -15.12 35.10
CA ASP A 89 -6.49 -14.96 35.89
C ASP A 89 -6.20 -15.13 37.38
N GLY A 90 -6.67 -14.18 38.19
CA GLY A 90 -6.59 -14.22 39.63
C GLY A 90 -7.44 -15.35 40.22
N ILE A 91 -6.90 -16.58 40.24
CA ILE A 91 -7.21 -17.60 41.26
C ILE A 91 -5.87 -18.26 41.61
N ARG A 92 -5.32 -17.82 42.75
CA ARG A 92 -4.12 -18.39 43.36
C ARG A 92 -4.44 -19.82 43.83
N ARG A 93 -4.12 -20.83 43.03
CA ARG A 93 -3.82 -22.16 43.57
C ARG A 93 -2.31 -22.23 43.76
N GLU A 94 -1.90 -22.20 45.01
CA GLU A 94 -0.54 -22.53 45.42
C GLU A 94 -0.28 -23.99 45.05
N GLU A 95 0.47 -24.22 43.98
CA GLU A 95 1.15 -25.51 43.78
C GLU A 95 2.63 -25.33 44.12
N PRO A 96 3.24 -26.34 44.78
CA PRO A 96 4.54 -26.19 45.41
C PRO A 96 5.64 -26.01 44.37
N VAL A 97 6.54 -25.08 44.68
CA VAL A 97 7.76 -24.82 43.94
C VAL A 97 8.66 -26.06 44.00
N THR A 98 8.70 -26.83 42.92
CA THR A 98 9.87 -27.63 42.58
C THR A 98 10.72 -26.82 41.63
N GLU A 99 11.78 -26.23 42.19
CA GLU A 99 12.93 -25.72 41.45
C GLU A 99 13.52 -26.87 40.62
N VAL A 100 13.17 -26.91 39.35
CA VAL A 100 13.98 -27.58 38.34
C VAL A 100 14.46 -26.50 37.39
N GLU A 101 15.71 -26.14 37.57
CA GLU A 101 16.50 -25.39 36.62
C GLU A 101 16.37 -26.02 35.24
N SER A 102 15.72 -25.32 34.32
CA SER A 102 15.92 -25.54 32.90
C SER A 102 16.41 -24.24 32.30
N ASN A 103 17.70 -24.23 31.92
CA ASN A 103 18.37 -23.26 31.04
C ASN A 103 17.72 -23.23 29.63
N VAL A 104 16.42 -22.98 29.57
CA VAL A 104 15.68 -22.71 28.34
C VAL A 104 15.43 -21.21 28.35
N GLY A 105 16.18 -20.46 27.53
CA GLY A 105 16.06 -19.01 27.44
C GLY A 105 14.60 -18.56 27.37
N ASN A 106 14.27 -17.49 28.10
CA ASN A 106 12.91 -16.97 28.20
C ASN A 106 12.32 -16.79 26.78
N PRO A 107 11.14 -17.37 26.47
CA PRO A 107 10.64 -17.37 25.10
C PRO A 107 10.36 -15.94 24.63
N PHE A 108 10.80 -15.63 23.41
CA PHE A 108 10.63 -14.30 22.84
C PHE A 108 9.15 -13.98 22.63
N ALA A 109 8.70 -12.83 23.10
CA ALA A 109 7.31 -12.44 23.03
C ALA A 109 7.12 -10.98 22.62
N PHE A 110 6.04 -10.74 21.89
CA PHE A 110 5.63 -9.42 21.45
C PHE A 110 4.10 -9.28 21.44
N TRP A 111 3.64 -8.05 21.47
CA TRP A 111 2.23 -7.67 21.58
C TRP A 111 1.70 -7.11 20.27
N LEU A 112 0.47 -7.50 19.95
CA LEU A 112 -0.34 -6.94 18.88
C LEU A 112 -1.59 -6.30 19.49
N LEU A 113 -2.12 -5.29 18.81
CA LEU A 113 -3.39 -4.65 19.14
C LEU A 113 -4.36 -4.91 17.98
N VAL A 114 -5.55 -5.41 18.29
CA VAL A 114 -6.53 -5.83 17.30
C VAL A 114 -7.86 -5.14 17.57
N GLN A 115 -8.39 -4.51 16.51
CA GLN A 115 -9.75 -3.98 16.49
C GLN A 115 -10.70 -5.06 15.97
N PRO A 116 -11.63 -5.57 16.79
CA PRO A 116 -12.66 -6.48 16.29
C PRO A 116 -13.56 -5.70 15.33
N ARG A 117 -13.77 -6.25 14.14
CA ARG A 117 -14.69 -5.68 13.13
C ARG A 117 -15.63 -6.76 12.59
N TRP A 118 -15.09 -7.68 11.82
CA TRP A 118 -15.82 -8.78 11.19
C TRP A 118 -14.89 -9.96 10.90
N GLY A 119 -15.48 -11.13 10.67
CA GLY A 119 -14.75 -12.37 10.36
C GLY A 119 -13.67 -12.69 11.39
N PHE A 120 -12.45 -12.94 10.92
CA PHE A 120 -11.29 -13.34 11.73
C PHE A 120 -11.09 -12.53 13.02
N THR A 121 -11.12 -11.20 12.94
CA THR A 121 -10.88 -10.33 14.10
C THR A 121 -11.99 -10.42 15.15
N LYS A 122 -13.23 -10.65 14.70
CA LYS A 122 -14.39 -10.84 15.58
C LYS A 122 -14.38 -12.23 16.21
N ASP A 123 -14.03 -13.25 15.43
CA ASP A 123 -13.81 -14.62 15.95
C ASP A 123 -12.72 -14.62 17.02
N LEU A 124 -11.65 -13.86 16.82
CA LEU A 124 -10.56 -13.78 17.77
C LEU A 124 -10.98 -13.09 19.08
N ALA A 125 -11.83 -12.08 18.99
CA ALA A 125 -12.42 -11.41 20.15
C ALA A 125 -13.42 -12.28 20.93
N ALA A 126 -14.04 -13.27 20.27
CA ALA A 126 -14.97 -14.19 20.92
C ALA A 126 -14.29 -15.15 21.92
N TYR A 127 -12.97 -15.32 21.85
CA TYR A 127 -12.23 -16.10 22.84
C TYR A 127 -12.08 -15.34 24.15
N GLY A 128 -12.21 -16.04 25.28
CA GLY A 128 -12.01 -15.48 26.61
C GLY A 128 -10.58 -15.00 26.84
N THR A 129 -10.40 -14.11 27.81
CA THR A 129 -9.08 -13.69 28.29
C THR A 129 -8.23 -14.90 28.63
N SER A 130 -6.93 -14.83 28.35
CA SER A 130 -5.95 -15.90 28.60
C SER A 130 -6.11 -17.16 27.73
N THR A 131 -7.01 -17.16 26.73
CA THR A 131 -7.17 -18.28 25.81
C THR A 131 -5.95 -18.42 24.91
N LYS A 132 -5.31 -19.60 24.94
CA LYS A 132 -4.12 -19.92 24.15
C LYS A 132 -4.50 -20.59 22.82
N LEU A 133 -4.07 -20.01 21.72
CA LEU A 133 -4.29 -20.52 20.37
C LEU A 133 -2.97 -20.85 19.67
N ARG A 134 -3.01 -21.86 18.82
CA ARG A 134 -1.89 -22.16 17.90
C ARG A 134 -1.99 -21.21 16.72
N ALA A 135 -0.87 -20.57 16.40
CA ALA A 135 -0.77 -19.66 15.27
C ALA A 135 0.57 -19.84 14.57
N VAL A 136 0.55 -19.63 13.26
CA VAL A 136 1.76 -19.39 12.47
C VAL A 136 1.92 -17.88 12.32
N VAL A 137 3.15 -17.40 12.51
CA VAL A 137 3.51 -15.99 12.40
C VAL A 137 4.49 -15.88 11.25
N ASP A 138 4.23 -14.97 10.34
CA ASP A 138 5.07 -14.68 9.18
C ASP A 138 5.50 -13.21 9.21
N GLY A 139 6.77 -12.94 8.90
CA GLY A 139 7.42 -11.62 9.08
C GLY A 139 8.71 -11.69 9.90
N PRO A 140 9.15 -10.57 10.50
CA PRO A 140 8.51 -9.25 10.49
C PRO A 140 8.75 -8.49 9.18
N TYR A 141 7.79 -7.68 8.76
CA TYR A 141 7.81 -6.90 7.53
C TYR A 141 7.88 -5.40 7.80
N GLY A 142 8.61 -4.68 6.95
CA GLY A 142 8.78 -3.24 7.05
C GLY A 142 9.77 -2.81 8.14
N GLY A 143 9.68 -1.54 8.51
CA GLY A 143 10.53 -0.91 9.52
C GLY A 143 11.99 -0.80 9.10
N ASP A 144 12.39 0.35 8.56
CA ASP A 144 13.78 0.82 8.61
C ASP A 144 13.86 2.28 8.21
N PHE A 145 14.07 3.16 9.19
CA PHE A 145 13.99 4.59 8.94
C PHE A 145 15.00 5.37 9.77
N ASN A 146 15.61 6.35 9.12
CA ASN A 146 16.63 7.19 9.74
C ASN A 146 16.00 8.43 10.35
N PHE A 147 16.18 8.59 11.66
CA PHE A 147 15.64 9.70 12.44
C PHE A 147 16.72 10.62 13.03
N LYS A 148 17.97 10.50 12.56
CA LYS A 148 19.12 11.22 13.12
C LYS A 148 19.07 12.75 12.97
N ASP A 149 18.16 13.27 12.15
CA ASP A 149 18.08 14.71 11.87
C ASP A 149 17.00 15.43 12.70
N TYR A 150 16.12 14.71 13.40
CA TYR A 150 14.92 15.29 14.01
C TYR A 150 15.06 15.48 15.51
N GLY A 151 14.88 16.72 15.96
CA GLY A 151 14.90 17.08 17.38
C GLY A 151 13.51 17.13 18.02
N HIS A 152 12.46 17.24 17.21
CA HIS A 152 11.07 17.30 17.67
C HIS A 152 10.25 16.30 16.87
N VAL A 153 9.44 15.47 17.55
CA VAL A 153 8.58 14.48 16.89
C VAL A 153 7.13 14.70 17.29
N ILE A 154 6.25 14.78 16.30
CA ILE A 154 4.81 14.89 16.47
C ILE A 154 4.16 13.63 15.90
N LEU A 155 3.51 12.84 16.75
CA LEU A 155 2.88 11.57 16.41
C LEU A 155 1.36 11.73 16.45
N PHE A 156 0.70 11.62 15.31
CA PHE A 156 -0.76 11.61 15.23
C PHE A 156 -1.32 10.19 15.17
N ALA A 157 -2.38 9.94 15.93
CA ALA A 157 -3.13 8.69 15.91
C ALA A 157 -4.65 8.94 15.93
N GLN A 158 -5.39 8.00 15.35
CA GLN A 158 -6.85 7.91 15.47
C GLN A 158 -7.24 6.45 15.70
N GLY A 159 -8.07 6.19 16.72
CA GLY A 159 -8.51 4.83 17.08
C GLY A 159 -7.35 3.84 17.22
N ILE A 160 -7.43 2.69 16.54
CA ILE A 160 -6.39 1.65 16.50
C ILE A 160 -5.04 2.12 15.94
N GLY A 161 -4.99 3.25 15.22
CA GLY A 161 -3.75 3.79 14.64
C GLY A 161 -2.64 4.07 15.66
N ILE A 162 -2.97 4.12 16.96
CA ILE A 162 -2.00 4.18 18.06
C ILE A 162 -1.02 3.00 18.06
N ALA A 163 -1.44 1.83 17.57
CA ALA A 163 -0.62 0.63 17.44
C ALA A 163 0.67 0.88 16.63
N ALA A 164 0.58 1.75 15.62
CA ALA A 164 1.71 2.11 14.78
C ALA A 164 2.63 3.15 15.44
N GLN A 165 2.11 3.97 16.37
CA GLN A 165 2.85 5.08 16.98
C GLN A 165 3.62 4.68 18.25
N ILE A 166 3.07 3.77 19.07
CA ILE A 166 3.72 3.33 20.33
C ILE A 166 5.16 2.83 20.12
N PRO A 167 5.45 1.96 19.12
CA PRO A 167 6.82 1.51 18.87
C PRO A 167 7.79 2.65 18.56
N TYR A 168 7.34 3.64 17.78
CA TYR A 168 8.17 4.80 17.44
C TYR A 168 8.35 5.72 18.63
N MET A 169 7.29 6.00 19.39
CA MET A 169 7.38 6.76 20.65
C MET A 169 8.41 6.14 21.59
N ARG A 170 8.35 4.81 21.77
CA ARG A 170 9.35 4.04 22.53
C ARG A 170 10.77 4.23 21.99
N GLN A 171 10.96 4.10 20.68
CA GLN A 171 12.27 4.27 20.03
C GLN A 171 12.84 5.68 20.19
N PHE A 172 12.02 6.70 20.00
CA PHE A 172 12.44 8.10 20.15
C PHE A 172 12.81 8.41 21.60
N PHE A 173 12.01 7.91 22.54
CA PHE A 173 12.24 8.10 23.96
C PHE A 173 13.56 7.46 24.40
N TYR A 174 13.72 6.14 24.24
CA TYR A 174 14.97 5.48 24.63
C TYR A 174 16.17 5.86 23.76
N GLY A 175 15.95 6.15 22.48
CA GLY A 175 17.01 6.63 21.60
C GLY A 175 17.57 7.97 22.07
N SER A 176 16.72 8.86 22.58
CA SER A 176 17.17 10.11 23.20
C SER A 176 17.84 9.90 24.55
N LEU A 177 17.24 9.10 25.45
CA LEU A 177 17.82 8.82 26.77
C LEU A 177 19.22 8.22 26.69
N ASN A 178 19.49 7.42 25.64
CA ASN A 178 20.80 6.80 25.39
C ASN A 178 21.73 7.66 24.52
N GLY A 179 21.33 8.88 24.13
CA GLY A 179 22.12 9.77 23.27
C GLY A 179 22.30 9.29 21.83
N ILE A 180 21.49 8.33 21.37
CA ILE A 180 21.53 7.76 20.01
C ILE A 180 20.80 8.67 19.01
N LEU A 181 19.71 9.30 19.45
CA LEU A 181 18.89 10.20 18.64
C LEU A 181 18.87 11.61 19.26
N PRO A 182 18.86 12.68 18.44
CA PRO A 182 18.86 14.06 18.96
C PRO A 182 17.47 14.55 19.38
N VAL A 183 16.50 13.66 19.56
CA VAL A 183 15.12 14.00 19.90
C VAL A 183 15.08 14.60 21.31
N ARG A 184 14.41 15.75 21.47
CA ARG A 184 14.30 16.50 22.74
C ARG A 184 12.85 16.74 23.17
N ARG A 185 11.90 16.39 22.31
CA ARG A 185 10.46 16.54 22.56
C ARG A 185 9.69 15.56 21.67
N ILE A 186 8.73 14.86 22.26
CA ILE A 186 7.86 13.90 21.60
C ILE A 186 6.42 14.26 21.98
N SER A 187 5.63 14.71 21.00
CA SER A 187 4.23 15.07 21.17
C SER A 187 3.34 14.00 20.54
N LEU A 188 2.61 13.24 21.34
CA LEU A 188 1.57 12.31 20.87
C LEU A 188 0.21 12.99 20.92
N ILE A 189 -0.47 13.08 19.78
CA ILE A 189 -1.83 13.59 19.65
C ILE A 189 -2.73 12.46 19.16
N TRP A 190 -3.66 12.03 20.03
CA TRP A 190 -4.48 10.86 19.77
C TRP A 190 -5.97 11.14 19.93
N GLU A 191 -6.72 10.94 18.84
CA GLU A 191 -8.17 10.93 18.87
C GLU A 191 -8.70 9.51 19.09
N THR A 192 -9.48 9.30 20.14
CA THR A 192 -9.88 7.96 20.58
C THR A 192 -11.13 7.95 21.49
N THR A 193 -11.51 6.76 21.94
CA THR A 193 -12.58 6.53 22.92
C THR A 193 -11.99 6.09 24.26
N GLU A 194 -12.74 6.25 25.36
CA GLU A 194 -12.27 5.85 26.70
C GLU A 194 -11.91 4.36 26.79
N ARG A 195 -12.65 3.50 26.10
CA ARG A 195 -12.40 2.04 26.10
C ARG A 195 -11.03 1.68 25.50
N ASN A 196 -10.64 2.40 24.45
CA ASN A 196 -9.35 2.18 23.79
C ASN A 196 -8.18 2.64 24.68
N LEU A 197 -8.38 3.68 25.50
CA LEU A 197 -7.37 4.16 26.46
C LEU A 197 -6.99 3.08 27.46
N VAL A 198 -7.97 2.42 28.08
CA VAL A 198 -7.75 1.35 29.08
C VAL A 198 -6.90 0.21 28.49
N THR A 199 -7.07 -0.08 27.21
CA THR A 199 -6.35 -1.17 26.55
C THR A 199 -4.85 -0.88 26.42
N VAL A 200 -4.48 0.36 26.11
CA VAL A 200 -3.08 0.77 25.91
C VAL A 200 -2.43 1.40 27.15
N GLU A 201 -3.22 1.67 28.19
CA GLU A 201 -2.80 2.31 29.45
C GLU A 201 -1.49 1.72 30.00
N PRO A 202 -1.29 0.39 30.07
CA PRO A 202 -0.06 -0.14 30.65
C PRO A 202 1.22 0.30 29.93
N TRP A 203 1.22 0.36 28.59
CA TRP A 203 2.37 0.83 27.81
C TRP A 203 2.58 2.33 27.95
N MET A 204 1.48 3.08 27.99
CA MET A 204 1.51 4.54 28.13
C MET A 204 2.01 4.96 29.51
N THR A 205 1.50 4.32 30.57
CA THR A 205 1.90 4.54 31.96
C THR A 205 3.36 4.17 32.17
N HIS A 206 3.85 3.09 31.54
CA HIS A 206 5.29 2.75 31.58
C HIS A 206 6.16 3.87 31.03
N LEU A 207 5.91 4.29 29.78
CA LEU A 207 6.71 5.34 29.13
C LEU A 207 6.65 6.66 29.89
N LEU A 208 5.46 7.02 30.38
CA LEU A 208 5.29 8.19 31.24
C LEU A 208 6.08 8.03 32.53
N THR A 209 6.00 6.89 33.23
CA THR A 209 6.72 6.68 34.48
C THR A 209 8.22 6.87 34.24
N GLN A 210 8.80 6.21 33.24
CA GLN A 210 10.21 6.35 32.89
C GLN A 210 10.64 7.78 32.51
N ASP A 211 9.72 8.65 32.05
CA ASP A 211 9.96 10.07 31.77
C ASP A 211 9.97 10.90 33.06
N HIS A 212 10.90 10.64 33.98
CA HIS A 212 11.01 11.36 35.23
C HIS A 212 11.79 12.68 35.09
N ASP A 213 11.35 13.70 35.82
CA ASP A 213 12.03 14.98 36.02
C ASP A 213 13.13 14.76 37.06
N ASP A 214 14.33 14.40 36.61
CA ASP A 214 15.53 14.45 37.46
C ASP A 214 16.24 15.78 37.20
N TYR A 215 16.99 16.31 38.17
CA TYR A 215 17.68 17.62 38.11
C TYR A 215 18.56 17.83 36.85
N SER A 216 18.81 16.78 36.08
CA SER A 216 19.61 16.76 34.85
C SER A 216 18.81 16.62 33.54
N ARG A 217 17.49 16.35 33.54
CA ARG A 217 16.73 15.98 32.33
C ARG A 217 15.36 16.64 32.25
N THR A 218 15.06 17.26 31.11
CA THR A 218 13.73 17.83 30.84
C THR A 218 12.75 16.74 30.41
N LEU A 219 11.52 16.79 30.93
CA LEU A 219 10.39 15.98 30.45
C LEU A 219 10.26 16.03 28.93
N MET A 220 10.27 14.86 28.29
CA MET A 220 10.27 14.73 26.84
C MET A 220 8.92 14.39 26.25
N LEU A 221 8.07 13.68 27.00
CA LEU A 221 6.78 13.19 26.51
C LEU A 221 5.67 14.19 26.79
N ASN A 222 4.95 14.57 25.73
CA ASN A 222 3.75 15.38 25.79
C ASN A 222 2.59 14.62 25.14
N ILE A 223 1.54 14.30 25.90
CA ILE A 223 0.41 13.50 25.40
C ILE A 223 -0.87 14.34 25.44
N LYS A 224 -1.47 14.52 24.27
CA LYS A 224 -2.75 15.21 24.06
C LYS A 224 -3.79 14.19 23.59
N LEU A 225 -4.79 13.93 24.44
CA LEU A 225 -5.89 13.01 24.16
C LEU A 225 -7.14 13.78 23.74
N HIS A 226 -7.69 13.45 22.58
CA HIS A 226 -8.99 13.92 22.10
C HIS A 226 -9.99 12.77 22.27
N VAL A 227 -10.75 12.82 23.35
CA VAL A 227 -11.65 11.72 23.74
C VAL A 227 -13.06 12.06 23.26
N LEU A 228 -13.58 11.24 22.33
CA LEU A 228 -14.87 11.49 21.66
C LEU A 228 -16.06 11.28 22.62
N ASP A 229 -15.97 10.30 23.50
CA ASP A 229 -16.97 9.91 24.50
C ASP A 229 -16.61 10.35 25.92
N LYS A 230 -15.86 11.46 26.05
CA LYS A 230 -15.31 11.93 27.33
C LYS A 230 -16.40 12.13 28.38
N GLN A 231 -16.28 11.43 29.50
CA GLN A 231 -17.14 11.66 30.66
C GLN A 231 -16.62 12.82 31.52
N SER A 232 -17.53 13.55 32.17
CA SER A 232 -17.19 14.64 33.06
C SER A 232 -16.38 14.15 34.27
N GLY A 233 -15.21 14.75 34.50
CA GLY A 233 -14.39 14.52 35.70
C GLY A 233 -13.23 13.53 35.57
N LEU A 234 -13.08 12.81 34.46
CA LEU A 234 -11.95 11.89 34.26
C LEU A 234 -10.65 12.66 33.95
N ARG A 235 -9.60 12.39 34.76
CA ARG A 235 -8.25 12.91 34.60
C ARG A 235 -7.26 11.77 34.34
N TYR A 236 -6.51 11.87 33.24
CA TYR A 236 -5.59 10.83 32.78
C TYR A 236 -4.14 11.05 33.28
N GLY A 237 -4.01 11.62 34.49
CA GLY A 237 -2.73 12.02 35.09
C GLY A 237 -2.37 13.49 34.85
N ARG A 238 -1.36 13.98 35.57
CA ARG A 238 -0.93 15.40 35.52
C ARG A 238 -0.22 15.80 34.23
N ARG A 239 0.35 14.82 33.51
CA ARG A 239 1.17 15.01 32.30
C ARG A 239 0.43 14.73 31.00
N VAL A 240 -0.85 14.42 31.09
CA VAL A 240 -1.71 14.10 29.95
C VAL A 240 -2.81 15.14 29.88
N SER A 241 -2.83 15.88 28.78
CA SER A 241 -3.89 16.84 28.48
C SER A 241 -5.03 16.11 27.79
N SER A 242 -6.27 16.24 28.27
CA SER A 242 -7.44 15.62 27.64
C SER A 242 -8.49 16.63 27.25
N PHE A 243 -8.96 16.53 26.01
CA PHE A 243 -9.94 17.41 25.37
C PHE A 243 -11.18 16.59 24.99
N ALA A 244 -12.35 17.23 25.01
CA ALA A 244 -13.60 16.61 24.56
C ALA A 244 -13.80 16.89 23.07
N GLY A 245 -14.21 15.89 22.30
CA GLY A 245 -14.52 16.02 20.88
C GLY A 245 -13.32 15.80 19.94
N PRO A 246 -13.54 15.97 18.63
CA PRO A 246 -12.56 15.63 17.60
C PRO A 246 -11.34 16.55 17.63
N MET A 247 -10.25 16.07 17.04
CA MET A 247 -8.99 16.79 16.92
C MET A 247 -9.06 17.89 15.86
N ASN A 248 -8.66 19.13 16.20
CA ASN A 248 -8.41 20.17 15.21
C ASN A 248 -6.91 20.26 14.93
N VAL A 249 -6.47 19.69 13.79
CA VAL A 249 -5.06 19.57 13.45
C VAL A 249 -4.38 20.93 13.29
N LYS A 250 -5.08 21.94 12.75
CA LYS A 250 -4.50 23.27 12.49
C LYS A 250 -4.11 23.99 13.77
N ASP A 251 -5.01 24.01 14.74
CA ASP A 251 -4.78 24.68 16.03
C ASP A 251 -3.66 23.98 16.79
N ILE A 252 -3.70 22.65 16.82
CA ILE A 252 -2.71 21.81 17.50
C ILE A 252 -1.32 21.99 16.90
N LEU A 253 -1.20 21.95 15.57
CA LEU A 253 0.09 22.16 14.92
C LEU A 253 0.64 23.56 15.19
N SER A 254 -0.21 24.58 15.12
CA SER A 254 0.20 25.96 15.39
C SER A 254 0.78 26.09 16.81
N GLU A 255 0.17 25.43 17.78
CA GLU A 255 0.66 25.36 19.16
C GLU A 255 1.97 24.55 19.27
N GLU A 256 2.06 23.37 18.65
CA GLU A 256 3.25 22.52 18.73
C GLU A 256 4.48 23.13 18.03
N PHE A 257 4.29 23.92 16.97
CA PHE A 257 5.39 24.64 16.31
C PHE A 257 5.98 25.75 17.17
N GLN A 258 5.18 26.36 18.05
CA GLN A 258 5.71 27.34 19.01
C GLN A 258 6.67 26.69 20.02
N ALA A 259 6.46 25.41 20.33
CA ALA A 259 7.29 24.62 21.24
C ALA A 259 8.39 23.80 20.52
N GLN A 260 8.68 24.11 19.25
CA GLN A 260 9.59 23.34 18.41
C GLN A 260 11.01 23.26 18.99
N ARG A 261 11.59 22.05 18.95
CA ARG A 261 12.99 21.79 19.34
C ARG A 261 13.77 21.16 18.20
N GLY A 262 14.36 21.96 17.30
CA GLY A 262 15.10 21.47 16.13
C GLY A 262 14.19 21.05 14.98
N LYS A 263 14.68 20.24 14.02
CA LYS A 263 13.85 19.78 12.89
C LYS A 263 12.70 18.91 13.40
N THR A 264 11.50 19.14 12.83
CA THR A 264 10.28 18.47 13.26
C THR A 264 9.94 17.31 12.32
N LEU A 265 9.77 16.12 12.89
CA LEU A 265 9.19 14.96 12.22
C LEU A 265 7.70 14.87 12.56
N ILE A 266 6.85 14.65 11.56
CA ILE A 266 5.42 14.46 11.78
C ILE A 266 4.99 13.13 11.19
N THR A 267 4.30 12.31 11.98
CA THR A 267 3.73 11.02 11.56
C THR A 267 2.21 11.04 11.74
N GLY A 268 1.45 10.37 10.87
CA GLY A 268 -0.01 10.36 11.00
C GLY A 268 -0.76 9.65 9.87
N HIS A 269 -2.07 9.49 10.03
CA HIS A 269 -2.95 8.90 9.02
C HIS A 269 -3.24 9.89 7.86
N PHE A 270 -3.66 9.36 6.70
CA PHE A 270 -3.83 10.09 5.43
C PHE A 270 -4.69 11.36 5.53
N TYR A 271 -5.77 11.36 6.34
CA TYR A 271 -6.64 12.52 6.52
C TYR A 271 -5.94 13.70 7.20
N ILE A 272 -5.17 13.41 8.26
CA ILE A 272 -4.38 14.41 8.97
C ILE A 272 -3.31 14.96 8.03
N SER A 273 -2.69 14.11 7.20
CA SER A 273 -1.68 14.55 6.23
C SER A 273 -2.20 15.66 5.29
N ASN A 274 -3.44 15.56 4.81
CA ASN A 274 -4.02 16.54 3.87
C ASN A 274 -4.23 17.94 4.51
N GLU A 275 -4.62 18.00 5.78
CA GLU A 275 -4.73 19.28 6.50
C GLU A 275 -3.37 19.91 6.80
N ILE A 276 -2.37 19.06 7.09
CA ILE A 276 -0.99 19.49 7.35
C ILE A 276 -0.36 20.09 6.09
N PHE A 277 -0.50 19.46 4.92
CA PHE A 277 0.12 19.93 3.67
C PHE A 277 -0.41 21.29 3.15
N HIS A 278 -1.54 21.80 3.65
CA HIS A 278 -2.06 23.13 3.29
C HIS A 278 -1.34 24.28 4.03
N ASN A 279 -0.55 24.00 5.08
CA ASN A 279 0.16 25.03 5.83
C ASN A 279 1.56 25.31 5.22
N ALA A 280 1.74 26.50 4.67
CA ALA A 280 2.95 26.93 3.94
C ALA A 280 4.25 27.02 4.77
N GLN A 281 4.19 26.86 6.09
CA GLN A 281 5.36 26.88 7.00
C GLN A 281 6.14 25.56 7.09
N LEU A 282 5.73 24.51 6.35
CA LEU A 282 6.17 23.13 6.55
C LEU A 282 7.21 22.60 5.53
N GLN A 283 7.87 23.50 4.79
CA GLN A 283 8.81 23.12 3.72
C GLN A 283 10.03 22.30 4.20
N ASP A 284 10.35 22.30 5.50
CA ASP A 284 11.50 21.61 6.09
C ASP A 284 11.16 20.31 6.87
N SER A 285 9.90 19.86 6.87
CA SER A 285 9.45 18.68 7.63
C SER A 285 9.15 17.48 6.73
N VAL A 286 9.85 16.36 6.95
CA VAL A 286 9.59 15.08 6.27
C VAL A 286 8.37 14.43 6.91
N PHE A 287 7.32 14.24 6.12
CA PHE A 287 6.11 13.56 6.55
C PHE A 287 6.23 12.05 6.33
N PHE A 288 5.84 11.29 7.34
CA PHE A 288 6.00 9.85 7.31
C PHE A 288 4.65 9.14 7.46
N GLN A 289 4.30 8.39 6.41
CA GLN A 289 3.06 7.65 6.35
C GLN A 289 3.26 6.26 6.98
N THR A 290 2.71 6.05 8.16
CA THR A 290 2.52 4.71 8.71
C THR A 290 1.36 4.05 7.93
N LEU A 291 1.72 3.30 6.89
CA LEU A 291 0.84 2.55 5.99
C LEU A 291 -0.06 1.59 6.78
N PHE A 292 -1.31 1.95 7.06
CA PHE A 292 -2.22 1.04 7.78
C PHE A 292 -3.30 0.38 6.91
N LEU A 293 -3.52 0.74 5.64
CA LEU A 293 -4.73 0.24 4.93
C LEU A 293 -4.62 -0.10 3.43
N LYS A 294 -3.41 -0.22 2.83
CA LYS A 294 -3.29 -0.60 1.39
C LYS A 294 -2.77 -2.01 1.10
N GLN A 295 -2.43 -2.82 2.10
CA GLN A 295 -1.94 -4.20 1.91
C GLN A 295 -2.92 -5.22 2.50
N MET A 296 -3.99 -5.55 1.78
CA MET A 296 -4.87 -6.67 2.15
C MET A 296 -5.47 -7.31 0.88
N LYS A 297 -4.82 -8.34 0.34
CA LYS A 297 -5.50 -9.44 -0.36
C LYS A 297 -5.06 -10.76 0.32
N PRO A 298 -5.96 -11.73 0.50
CA PRO A 298 -5.64 -13.01 1.14
C PRO A 298 -4.67 -13.81 0.26
N LEU A 299 -3.57 -14.27 0.86
CA LEU A 299 -2.64 -15.22 0.24
C LEU A 299 -3.29 -16.62 0.25
N SER A 300 -3.42 -17.26 -0.91
CA SER A 300 -3.72 -18.69 -1.00
C SER A 300 -2.42 -19.51 -1.00
N PRO A 301 -2.37 -20.73 -0.42
CA PRO A 301 -1.13 -21.47 -0.30
C PRO A 301 -0.92 -22.36 -1.53
N ARG A 302 0.17 -22.13 -2.27
CA ARG A 302 0.83 -23.20 -3.02
C ARG A 302 2.25 -23.39 -2.50
N MET A 303 2.38 -24.47 -1.76
CA MET A 303 3.57 -25.13 -1.26
C MET A 303 4.54 -25.43 -2.42
N PHE A 304 5.76 -24.90 -2.38
CA PHE A 304 6.91 -25.51 -3.04
C PHE A 304 8.20 -25.24 -2.23
N THR A 305 8.89 -26.33 -1.94
CA THR A 305 10.25 -26.39 -1.40
C THR A 305 11.22 -25.69 -2.35
N PHE A 306 12.00 -24.74 -1.85
CA PHE A 306 13.13 -24.17 -2.58
C PHE A 306 14.43 -24.62 -1.92
N ASN A 307 15.18 -25.43 -2.66
CA ASN A 307 16.62 -25.57 -2.45
C ASN A 307 17.28 -24.21 -2.69
N THR A 308 18.15 -23.86 -1.76
CA THR A 308 19.09 -22.74 -1.80
C THR A 308 19.95 -22.84 -3.04
N ILE A 309 19.75 -21.90 -3.97
CA ILE A 309 20.77 -21.51 -4.96
C ILE A 309 20.85 -19.99 -4.89
N GLU A 310 21.91 -19.49 -4.27
CA GLU A 310 22.30 -18.08 -4.31
C GLU A 310 22.61 -17.69 -5.75
N PRO A 311 22.03 -16.59 -6.30
CA PRO A 311 22.54 -16.01 -7.53
C PRO A 311 23.63 -14.98 -7.21
N ASN A 312 24.80 -15.23 -7.79
CA ASN A 312 25.95 -14.35 -7.81
C ASN A 312 25.61 -12.91 -8.19
N GLN A 313 26.28 -11.98 -7.51
CA GLN A 313 26.39 -10.58 -7.87
C GLN A 313 26.99 -10.46 -9.28
N HIS A 314 26.17 -10.05 -10.25
CA HIS A 314 26.66 -9.44 -11.49
C HIS A 314 25.87 -8.16 -11.77
N ASP A 315 26.58 -7.05 -11.68
CA ASP A 315 26.42 -5.76 -12.37
C ASP A 315 25.04 -5.46 -12.97
N PHE A 316 24.18 -4.78 -12.20
CA PHE A 316 23.03 -4.08 -12.76
C PHE A 316 23.47 -2.72 -13.31
N VAL A 317 23.41 -2.62 -14.63
CA VAL A 317 23.66 -1.41 -15.42
C VAL A 317 22.67 -0.31 -14.99
N SER A 318 23.22 0.81 -14.53
CA SER A 318 22.53 2.10 -14.39
C SER A 318 22.06 2.62 -15.75
N GLY A 319 20.80 3.05 -15.89
CA GLY A 319 20.40 3.62 -17.17
C GLY A 319 18.99 4.17 -17.38
N PHE A 320 18.30 4.74 -16.39
CA PHE A 320 17.16 5.63 -16.70
C PHE A 320 17.01 6.71 -15.63
N ASN A 321 17.42 7.95 -15.96
CA ASN A 321 16.97 9.13 -15.22
C ASN A 321 15.57 9.49 -15.76
N PRO A 322 14.49 9.37 -14.97
CA PRO A 322 13.16 9.74 -15.44
C PRO A 322 13.14 11.22 -15.80
N THR A 323 12.73 11.53 -17.04
CA THR A 323 12.55 12.91 -17.51
C THR A 323 11.64 13.67 -16.54
N PRO A 324 12.09 14.82 -15.99
CA PRO A 324 11.32 15.49 -14.94
C PRO A 324 10.03 16.07 -15.52
N LEU A 325 8.91 15.78 -14.86
CA LEU A 325 7.61 16.39 -15.12
C LEU A 325 7.76 17.93 -15.07
N ARG A 326 7.37 18.62 -16.14
CA ARG A 326 7.51 20.06 -16.26
C ARG A 326 6.29 20.79 -15.70
N GLU A 327 6.48 22.05 -15.31
CA GLU A 327 5.40 22.86 -14.76
C GLU A 327 4.28 23.14 -15.77
N TYR A 328 4.61 23.25 -17.06
CA TYR A 328 3.60 23.44 -18.09
C TYR A 328 2.69 22.21 -18.23
N HIS A 329 3.20 20.98 -18.09
CA HIS A 329 2.37 19.77 -18.06
C HIS A 329 1.34 19.86 -16.92
N ARG A 330 1.78 20.30 -15.73
CA ARG A 330 0.88 20.47 -14.58
C ARG A 330 -0.25 21.44 -14.87
N ARG A 331 0.07 22.60 -15.45
CA ARG A 331 -0.93 23.61 -15.84
C ARG A 331 -1.93 23.04 -16.85
N GLN A 332 -1.45 22.33 -17.87
CA GLN A 332 -2.31 21.71 -18.87
C GLN A 332 -3.23 20.63 -18.28
N HIS A 333 -2.72 19.78 -17.39
CA HIS A 333 -3.54 18.77 -16.70
C HIS A 333 -4.56 19.40 -15.73
N ILE A 334 -4.25 20.52 -15.07
CA ILE A 334 -5.22 21.27 -14.27
C ILE A 334 -6.40 21.73 -15.13
N LEU A 335 -6.12 22.26 -16.33
CA LEU A 335 -7.17 22.66 -17.29
C LEU A 335 -7.99 21.46 -17.79
N ALA A 336 -7.35 20.31 -17.99
CA ALA A 336 -8.02 19.10 -18.47
C ALA A 336 -8.87 18.38 -17.42
N SER A 337 -8.53 18.51 -16.12
CA SER A 337 -9.21 17.80 -15.03
C SER A 337 -10.75 17.99 -15.00
N PRO A 338 -11.29 19.22 -15.05
CA PRO A 338 -12.75 19.41 -15.09
C PRO A 338 -13.39 18.90 -16.38
N LEU A 339 -12.66 18.92 -17.51
CA LEU A 339 -13.14 18.38 -18.79
C LEU A 339 -13.27 16.85 -18.73
N LEU A 340 -12.31 16.19 -18.09
CA LEU A 340 -12.32 14.74 -17.90
C LEU A 340 -13.51 14.28 -17.03
N ILE A 341 -13.88 15.06 -16.00
CA ILE A 341 -15.08 14.81 -15.19
C ILE A 341 -16.36 14.95 -16.01
N LYS A 342 -16.47 15.99 -16.86
CA LYS A 342 -17.62 16.15 -17.77
C LYS A 342 -17.78 14.94 -18.68
N ILE A 343 -16.67 14.47 -19.27
CA ILE A 343 -16.67 13.29 -20.14
C ILE A 343 -17.09 12.03 -19.36
N PHE A 344 -16.59 11.85 -18.13
CA PHE A 344 -16.98 10.73 -17.26
C PHE A 344 -18.48 10.73 -16.95
N ASN A 345 -19.04 11.89 -16.58
CA ASN A 345 -20.45 12.02 -16.24
C ASN A 345 -21.37 11.70 -17.44
N ALA A 346 -21.02 12.19 -18.63
CA ALA A 346 -21.75 11.87 -19.87
C ALA A 346 -21.66 10.37 -20.22
N CYS A 347 -20.50 9.75 -19.98
CA CYS A 347 -20.32 8.31 -20.16
C CYS A 347 -21.21 7.50 -19.20
N LYS A 348 -21.35 7.92 -17.93
CA LYS A 348 -22.20 7.24 -16.94
C LYS A 348 -23.70 7.42 -17.18
N SER A 349 -24.12 8.58 -17.70
CA SER A 349 -25.53 8.84 -18.02
C SER A 349 -25.99 8.22 -19.34
N ASN A 350 -25.10 7.48 -20.03
CA ASN A 350 -25.33 6.89 -21.36
C ASN A 350 -25.69 7.93 -22.44
N THR A 351 -25.30 9.19 -22.23
CA THR A 351 -25.51 10.31 -23.15
C THR A 351 -24.29 10.45 -24.06
N ALA A 352 -23.96 9.40 -24.81
CA ALA A 352 -22.79 9.40 -25.70
C ALA A 352 -22.79 10.54 -26.75
N SER A 353 -23.97 11.12 -27.01
CA SER A 353 -24.19 12.28 -27.90
C SER A 353 -24.40 13.60 -27.14
N ASP A 354 -23.93 13.71 -25.89
CA ASP A 354 -23.96 14.98 -25.15
C ASP A 354 -23.02 16.00 -25.83
N PRO A 355 -23.54 17.12 -26.36
CA PRO A 355 -22.72 18.14 -27.02
C PRO A 355 -21.65 18.72 -26.09
N ASP A 356 -21.90 18.76 -24.78
CA ASP A 356 -20.92 19.26 -23.80
C ASP A 356 -19.74 18.29 -23.62
N ALA A 357 -19.99 16.98 -23.71
CA ALA A 357 -18.94 15.97 -23.69
C ALA A 357 -18.13 15.96 -24.98
N GLY A 358 -18.77 16.23 -26.13
CA GLY A 358 -18.10 16.46 -27.41
C GLY A 358 -17.14 17.64 -27.34
N ALA A 359 -17.61 18.80 -26.88
CA ALA A 359 -16.81 20.00 -26.70
C ALA A 359 -15.65 19.78 -25.69
N ALA A 360 -15.89 19.04 -24.61
CA ALA A 360 -14.83 18.68 -23.66
C ALA A 360 -13.72 17.82 -24.29
N LYS A 361 -14.07 16.86 -25.15
CA LYS A 361 -13.09 16.05 -25.89
C LYS A 361 -12.26 16.91 -26.84
N GLU A 362 -12.87 17.84 -27.57
CA GLU A 362 -12.17 18.77 -28.46
C GLU A 362 -11.20 19.69 -27.70
N GLN A 363 -11.61 20.18 -26.53
CA GLN A 363 -10.72 20.99 -25.68
C GLN A 363 -9.53 20.17 -25.17
N ILE A 364 -9.71 18.91 -24.79
CA ILE A 364 -8.57 18.04 -24.43
C ILE A 364 -7.67 17.77 -25.63
N LEU A 365 -8.22 17.63 -26.84
CA LEU A 365 -7.42 17.52 -28.07
C LEU A 365 -6.55 18.77 -28.29
N ALA A 366 -7.10 19.96 -28.10
CA ALA A 366 -6.35 21.22 -28.18
C ALA A 366 -5.24 21.29 -27.11
N ILE A 367 -5.55 20.88 -25.86
CA ILE A 367 -4.55 20.77 -24.79
C ILE A 367 -3.42 19.82 -25.19
N ASN A 368 -3.74 18.66 -25.75
CA ASN A 368 -2.74 17.70 -26.21
C ASN A 368 -1.87 18.23 -27.35
N ILE A 369 -2.43 18.97 -28.31
CA ILE A 369 -1.65 19.64 -29.36
C ILE A 369 -0.63 20.59 -28.72
N HIS A 370 -1.08 21.40 -27.78
CA HIS A 370 -0.22 22.35 -27.10
C HIS A 370 0.86 21.67 -26.24
N ILE A 371 0.55 20.55 -25.56
CA ILE A 371 1.54 19.73 -24.85
C ILE A 371 2.63 19.24 -25.83
N ARG A 372 2.25 18.75 -27.03
CA ARG A 372 3.21 18.28 -28.04
C ARG A 372 4.12 19.39 -28.53
N GLU A 373 3.58 20.59 -28.78
CA GLU A 373 4.37 21.77 -29.17
C GLU A 373 5.39 22.13 -28.10
N LEU A 374 4.96 22.19 -26.83
CA LEU A 374 5.85 22.50 -25.70
C LEU A 374 6.89 21.39 -25.49
N ASN A 375 6.53 20.12 -25.68
CA ASN A 375 7.47 18.99 -25.64
C ASN A 375 8.54 19.15 -26.73
N ALA A 376 8.14 19.47 -27.96
CA ALA A 376 9.08 19.69 -29.07
C ALA A 376 10.04 20.86 -28.77
N GLN A 377 9.53 21.97 -28.22
CA GLN A 377 10.35 23.12 -27.82
C GLN A 377 11.36 22.79 -26.71
N ASN A 378 11.06 21.79 -25.87
CA ASN A 378 11.88 21.40 -24.72
C ASN A 378 12.68 20.09 -24.96
N ASN A 379 12.77 19.61 -26.20
CA ASN A 379 13.44 18.36 -26.58
C ASN A 379 12.95 17.14 -25.79
N LEU A 380 11.64 17.06 -25.53
CA LEU A 380 11.00 15.91 -24.90
C LEU A 380 10.32 15.02 -25.94
N ASP A 381 10.05 13.76 -25.58
CA ASP A 381 9.20 12.89 -26.40
C ASP A 381 7.86 13.56 -26.70
N SER A 382 7.40 13.45 -27.95
CA SER A 382 6.20 14.14 -28.42
C SER A 382 4.98 13.74 -27.58
N ASN A 383 4.84 12.47 -27.22
CA ASN A 383 3.68 11.96 -26.50
C ASN A 383 3.83 12.01 -24.97
N PHE A 384 4.94 12.51 -24.46
CA PHE A 384 5.18 12.64 -23.03
C PHE A 384 4.08 13.50 -22.35
N CYS A 385 3.45 12.96 -21.31
CA CYS A 385 2.33 13.59 -20.58
C CYS A 385 1.11 13.94 -21.47
N THR A 386 0.90 13.27 -22.61
CA THR A 386 -0.33 13.46 -23.38
C THR A 386 -1.50 12.68 -22.79
N ILE A 387 -2.71 13.23 -22.91
CA ILE A 387 -3.94 12.73 -22.29
C ILE A 387 -4.64 11.76 -23.26
N ALA A 388 -4.67 10.47 -22.94
CA ALA A 388 -5.36 9.44 -23.74
C ALA A 388 -6.81 9.24 -23.27
N VAL A 389 -7.70 10.17 -23.65
CA VAL A 389 -9.13 10.16 -23.26
C VAL A 389 -9.83 8.85 -23.67
N ASP A 390 -9.45 8.28 -24.81
CA ASP A 390 -10.01 7.04 -25.33
C ASP A 390 -9.66 5.83 -24.45
N VAL A 391 -8.50 5.81 -23.80
CA VAL A 391 -8.11 4.78 -22.83
C VAL A 391 -8.93 4.90 -21.54
N PHE A 392 -9.16 6.13 -21.05
CA PHE A 392 -10.03 6.38 -19.91
C PHE A 392 -11.47 5.89 -20.18
N LEU A 393 -12.05 6.26 -21.33
CA LEU A 393 -13.38 5.81 -21.74
C LEU A 393 -13.46 4.28 -21.85
N TYR A 394 -12.43 3.66 -22.42
CA TYR A 394 -12.34 2.21 -22.55
C TYR A 394 -12.32 1.49 -21.20
N ALA A 395 -11.53 2.00 -20.25
CA ALA A 395 -11.49 1.45 -18.90
C ALA A 395 -12.78 1.71 -18.12
N TRP A 396 -13.37 2.91 -18.21
CA TRP A 396 -14.63 3.22 -17.51
C TRP A 396 -15.81 2.40 -18.02
N SER A 397 -15.77 1.98 -19.28
CA SER A 397 -16.78 1.10 -19.88
C SER A 397 -16.63 -0.37 -19.47
N ASN A 398 -15.47 -0.79 -18.95
CA ASN A 398 -15.17 -2.17 -18.55
C ASN A 398 -14.75 -2.22 -17.08
N GLN A 399 -15.63 -2.72 -16.20
CA GLN A 399 -15.38 -2.68 -14.74
C GLN A 399 -14.02 -3.29 -14.34
N ASP A 400 -13.62 -4.40 -14.96
CA ASP A 400 -12.38 -5.12 -14.67
C ASP A 400 -11.11 -4.37 -15.04
N LEU A 401 -11.19 -3.39 -15.96
CA LEU A 401 -10.03 -2.64 -16.44
C LEU A 401 -9.68 -1.44 -15.56
N ASN A 402 -10.60 -1.00 -14.69
CA ASN A 402 -10.41 0.19 -13.87
C ASN A 402 -9.26 0.09 -12.87
N GLN A 403 -8.97 -1.13 -12.41
CA GLN A 403 -7.83 -1.38 -11.52
C GLN A 403 -6.48 -1.00 -12.16
N TYR A 404 -6.38 -0.97 -13.49
CA TYR A 404 -5.15 -0.65 -14.21
C TYR A 404 -4.97 0.84 -14.47
N LEU A 405 -6.02 1.67 -14.35
CA LEU A 405 -5.93 3.11 -14.59
C LEU A 405 -4.96 3.82 -13.65
N HIS A 406 -4.82 3.32 -12.43
CA HIS A 406 -3.89 3.88 -11.46
C HIS A 406 -2.44 3.74 -11.94
N ASP A 407 -2.06 2.55 -12.42
CA ASP A 407 -0.71 2.31 -12.95
C ASP A 407 -0.49 3.00 -14.30
N PHE A 408 -1.51 3.03 -15.16
CA PHE A 408 -1.51 3.82 -16.38
C PHE A 408 -1.18 5.30 -16.11
N CYS A 409 -1.85 5.94 -15.13
CA CYS A 409 -1.57 7.34 -14.80
C CYS A 409 -0.13 7.54 -14.33
N ARG A 410 0.42 6.60 -13.55
CA ARG A 410 1.79 6.69 -13.03
C ARG A 410 2.85 6.50 -14.13
N ILE A 411 2.61 5.60 -15.08
CA ILE A 411 3.48 5.38 -16.24
C ILE A 411 3.45 6.59 -17.17
N HIS A 412 2.28 7.16 -17.43
CA HIS A 412 2.13 8.26 -18.37
C HIS A 412 2.30 9.65 -17.74
N TYR A 413 2.76 9.72 -16.49
CA TYR A 413 2.97 10.97 -15.75
C TYR A 413 1.71 11.86 -15.68
N LEU A 414 0.55 11.23 -15.53
CA LEU A 414 -0.76 11.87 -15.36
C LEU A 414 -1.15 11.93 -13.86
N PRO A 415 -2.07 12.81 -13.46
CA PRO A 415 -2.59 12.85 -12.08
C PRO A 415 -3.24 11.52 -11.68
N VAL A 416 -2.87 10.94 -10.53
CA VAL A 416 -3.37 9.59 -10.15
C VAL A 416 -4.86 9.57 -9.82
N GLY A 417 -5.42 10.69 -9.40
CA GLY A 417 -6.85 10.84 -9.12
C GLY A 417 -7.72 10.78 -10.37
N TRP A 418 -7.15 10.89 -11.58
CA TRP A 418 -7.89 10.60 -12.81
C TRP A 418 -8.28 9.13 -12.96
N ALA A 419 -7.63 8.23 -12.20
CA ALA A 419 -8.01 6.82 -12.14
C ALA A 419 -9.25 6.57 -11.26
N CYS A 420 -9.66 7.53 -10.42
CA CYS A 420 -10.84 7.41 -9.56
C CYS A 420 -12.13 7.47 -10.39
N GLN A 421 -13.23 6.94 -9.82
CA GLN A 421 -14.57 7.06 -10.38
C GLN A 421 -15.49 7.72 -9.33
N PRO A 422 -15.85 9.00 -9.49
CA PRO A 422 -15.46 9.92 -10.58
C PRO A 422 -13.98 10.35 -10.49
N PRO A 423 -13.40 10.85 -11.60
CA PRO A 423 -12.07 11.47 -11.59
C PRO A 423 -11.98 12.61 -10.57
N GLU A 424 -10.90 12.65 -9.81
CA GLU A 424 -10.68 13.67 -8.78
C GLU A 424 -9.99 14.92 -9.34
N LEU A 425 -10.45 16.09 -8.89
CA LEU A 425 -9.76 17.36 -9.11
C LEU A 425 -8.53 17.47 -8.21
N TYR A 426 -7.51 18.19 -8.69
CA TYR A 426 -6.32 18.55 -7.88
C TYR A 426 -5.55 17.37 -7.30
N SER A 427 -5.45 16.27 -8.06
CA SER A 427 -4.70 15.09 -7.64
C SER A 427 -3.18 15.24 -7.85
N ARG A 428 -2.41 14.55 -7.02
CA ARG A 428 -0.94 14.53 -7.08
C ARG A 428 -0.46 13.63 -8.24
N TYR A 429 0.78 13.87 -8.67
CA TYR A 429 1.51 12.95 -9.53
C TYR A 429 2.25 11.94 -8.65
N GLN A 430 2.25 10.66 -9.04
CA GLN A 430 3.03 9.62 -8.35
C GLN A 430 3.75 8.72 -9.36
N PRO A 431 4.60 9.29 -10.24
CA PRO A 431 5.28 8.50 -11.27
C PRO A 431 6.17 7.43 -10.63
N TYR A 432 6.39 6.35 -11.36
CA TYR A 432 7.33 5.32 -10.94
C TYR A 432 8.76 5.87 -10.91
N THR A 433 9.45 5.67 -9.79
CA THR A 433 10.86 6.09 -9.60
C THR A 433 11.83 5.21 -10.36
N CYS A 434 11.44 3.96 -10.66
CA CYS A 434 12.19 2.97 -11.42
C CYS A 434 11.20 2.06 -12.16
N ARG A 435 11.55 1.66 -13.39
CA ARG A 435 10.73 0.80 -14.26
C ARG A 435 11.43 -0.53 -14.57
N TYR A 436 11.94 -1.19 -13.53
CA TYR A 436 12.69 -2.44 -13.66
C TYR A 436 11.97 -3.58 -14.42
N TRP A 437 10.64 -3.54 -14.56
CA TRP A 437 9.90 -4.54 -15.37
C TRP A 437 10.08 -4.31 -16.87
N GLU A 438 10.52 -3.12 -17.29
CA GLU A 438 10.92 -2.85 -18.67
C GLU A 438 12.22 -3.60 -19.05
N ASP A 439 13.01 -4.03 -18.06
CA ASP A 439 14.20 -4.87 -18.27
C ASP A 439 13.87 -6.34 -18.61
N CYS A 440 12.58 -6.71 -18.58
CA CYS A 440 12.14 -8.02 -19.07
C CYS A 440 12.26 -8.12 -20.59
N ASP A 441 12.43 -9.34 -21.10
CA ASP A 441 12.52 -9.58 -22.54
C ASP A 441 11.15 -9.43 -23.23
N TRP A 442 10.86 -8.21 -23.67
CA TRP A 442 9.68 -7.87 -24.48
C TRP A 442 9.81 -8.29 -25.96
N HIS A 443 10.99 -8.72 -26.40
CA HIS A 443 11.22 -9.12 -27.78
C HIS A 443 10.53 -10.45 -28.10
N ILE A 444 10.66 -11.46 -27.23
CA ILE A 444 10.03 -12.76 -27.46
C ILE A 444 8.49 -12.68 -27.51
N PRO A 445 7.77 -12.06 -26.54
CA PRO A 445 6.33 -11.85 -26.66
C PRO A 445 5.94 -11.15 -27.97
N THR A 446 6.73 -10.14 -28.37
CA THR A 446 6.50 -9.41 -29.63
C THR A 446 6.59 -10.33 -30.84
N LEU A 447 7.60 -11.21 -30.89
CA LEU A 447 7.72 -12.20 -31.96
C LEU A 447 6.54 -13.19 -31.96
N LEU A 448 6.17 -13.70 -30.79
CA LEU A 448 5.09 -14.67 -30.63
C LEU A 448 3.73 -14.12 -31.07
N PHE A 449 3.34 -12.94 -30.58
CA PHE A 449 2.07 -12.32 -30.99
C PHE A 449 2.06 -11.95 -32.47
N ASN A 450 3.18 -11.44 -33.00
CA ASN A 450 3.29 -11.15 -34.42
C ASN A 450 3.20 -12.41 -35.29
N PHE A 451 3.77 -13.52 -34.82
CA PHE A 451 3.70 -14.80 -35.50
C PHE A 451 2.27 -15.34 -35.54
N VAL A 452 1.56 -15.35 -34.40
CA VAL A 452 0.13 -15.69 -34.33
C VAL A 452 -0.68 -14.81 -35.27
N TRP A 453 -0.40 -13.50 -35.32
CA TRP A 453 -1.05 -12.59 -36.27
C TRP A 453 -0.78 -12.97 -37.74
N GLN A 454 0.45 -13.32 -38.11
CA GLN A 454 0.74 -13.78 -39.47
C GLN A 454 -0.02 -15.06 -39.83
N LEU A 455 -0.10 -16.04 -38.93
CA LEU A 455 -0.85 -17.28 -39.15
C LEU A 455 -2.34 -17.00 -39.39
N ARG A 456 -2.93 -16.10 -38.59
CA ARG A 456 -4.33 -15.67 -38.75
C ARG A 456 -4.58 -14.95 -40.07
N LYS A 457 -3.62 -14.17 -40.58
CA LYS A 457 -3.73 -13.53 -41.92
C LYS A 457 -3.57 -14.51 -43.07
N ALA A 458 -2.77 -15.56 -42.87
CA ALA A 458 -2.51 -16.60 -43.84
C ALA A 458 -3.63 -17.63 -43.95
N ASP A 459 -4.68 -17.53 -43.11
CA ASP A 459 -5.85 -18.42 -43.10
C ASP A 459 -5.44 -19.91 -42.94
N VAL A 460 -4.45 -20.13 -42.06
CA VAL A 460 -3.94 -21.46 -41.70
C VAL A 460 -5.01 -22.21 -40.88
N ASN A 461 -4.99 -23.55 -40.91
CA ASN A 461 -5.90 -24.39 -40.11
C ASN A 461 -5.93 -23.93 -38.63
N SER A 462 -7.14 -23.79 -38.07
CA SER A 462 -7.38 -23.37 -36.70
C SER A 462 -6.62 -24.21 -35.69
N ASP A 463 -6.50 -25.53 -35.92
CA ASP A 463 -5.80 -26.42 -34.98
C ASP A 463 -4.32 -26.02 -34.81
N ILE A 464 -3.68 -25.61 -35.91
CA ILE A 464 -2.27 -25.15 -35.88
C ILE A 464 -2.17 -23.82 -35.14
N ILE A 465 -3.15 -22.92 -35.33
CA ILE A 465 -3.18 -21.62 -34.65
C ILE A 465 -3.36 -21.84 -33.15
N ASP A 466 -4.29 -22.71 -32.74
CA ASP A 466 -4.57 -23.03 -31.33
C ASP A 466 -3.35 -23.66 -30.63
N ASP A 467 -2.60 -24.53 -31.32
CA ASP A 467 -1.33 -25.06 -30.83
C ASP A 467 -0.31 -23.95 -30.58
N GLN A 468 -0.17 -22.99 -31.51
CA GLN A 468 0.74 -21.85 -31.32
C GLN A 468 0.27 -20.91 -30.22
N GLU A 469 -1.04 -20.67 -30.10
CA GLU A 469 -1.61 -19.86 -29.02
C GLU A 469 -1.36 -20.47 -27.64
N THR A 470 -1.42 -21.80 -27.54
CA THR A 470 -1.04 -22.53 -26.32
C THR A 470 0.41 -22.25 -25.92
N ILE A 471 1.34 -22.24 -26.89
CA ILE A 471 2.75 -21.88 -26.64
C ILE A 471 2.86 -20.42 -26.16
N VAL A 472 2.09 -19.49 -26.74
CA VAL A 472 2.09 -18.08 -26.30
C VAL A 472 1.58 -17.95 -24.86
N ILE A 473 0.52 -18.69 -24.50
CA ILE A 473 -0.03 -18.71 -23.14
C ILE A 473 1.00 -19.26 -22.15
N GLU A 474 1.63 -20.39 -22.46
CA GLU A 474 2.70 -20.99 -21.63
C GLU A 474 3.87 -20.02 -21.44
N TYR A 475 4.32 -19.37 -22.52
CA TYR A 475 5.36 -18.35 -22.44
C TYR A 475 4.93 -17.15 -21.60
N GLY A 476 3.68 -16.70 -21.74
CA GLY A 476 3.11 -15.62 -20.94
C GLY A 476 3.13 -15.91 -19.44
N PHE A 477 2.83 -17.15 -19.04
CA PHE A 477 2.95 -17.57 -17.64
C PHE A 477 4.39 -17.46 -17.13
N GLU A 478 5.37 -17.94 -17.90
CA GLU A 478 6.78 -17.86 -17.52
C GLU A 478 7.30 -16.42 -17.51
N PHE A 479 6.90 -15.59 -18.48
CA PHE A 479 7.20 -14.17 -18.51
C PHE A 479 6.65 -13.46 -17.27
N ASN A 480 5.37 -13.67 -16.96
CA ASN A 480 4.72 -13.05 -15.80
C ASN A 480 5.37 -13.52 -14.49
N ARG A 481 5.80 -14.79 -14.41
CA ARG A 481 6.56 -15.29 -13.25
C ARG A 481 7.88 -14.55 -13.05
N ARG A 482 8.59 -14.20 -14.13
CA ARG A 482 9.82 -13.39 -14.06
C ARG A 482 9.51 -11.97 -13.62
N VAL A 483 8.47 -11.35 -14.16
CA VAL A 483 8.00 -10.03 -13.71
C VAL A 483 7.62 -10.06 -12.22
N SER A 484 6.94 -11.11 -11.75
CA SER A 484 6.62 -11.30 -10.32
C SER A 484 7.88 -11.40 -9.45
N LYS A 485 8.94 -12.05 -9.97
CA LYS A 485 10.23 -12.11 -9.28
C LYS A 485 10.86 -10.73 -9.19
N PHE A 486 10.84 -9.93 -10.26
CA PHE A 486 11.31 -8.55 -10.21
C PHE A 486 10.50 -7.68 -9.24
N HIS A 487 9.18 -7.80 -9.25
CA HIS A 487 8.32 -7.14 -8.26
C HIS A 487 8.72 -7.50 -6.84
N SER A 488 9.05 -8.78 -6.59
CA SER A 488 9.52 -9.25 -5.28
C SER A 488 10.86 -8.63 -4.90
N LEU A 489 11.82 -8.58 -5.83
CA LEU A 489 13.14 -7.99 -5.62
C LEU A 489 13.08 -6.49 -5.33
N HIS A 490 12.14 -5.77 -5.93
CA HIS A 490 11.96 -4.33 -5.76
C HIS A 490 10.86 -3.96 -4.74
N GLY A 491 10.35 -4.92 -3.96
CA GLY A 491 9.38 -4.65 -2.89
C GLY A 491 7.96 -4.26 -3.36
N ASN A 492 7.61 -4.50 -4.63
CA ASN A 492 6.30 -4.18 -5.23
C ASN A 492 5.46 -5.44 -5.49
N GLN A 493 5.42 -6.39 -4.56
CA GLN A 493 4.78 -7.71 -4.75
C GLN A 493 3.29 -7.67 -5.13
N THR A 494 2.59 -6.57 -4.82
CA THR A 494 1.18 -6.37 -5.17
C THR A 494 0.97 -5.70 -6.52
N SER A 495 2.04 -5.31 -7.21
CA SER A 495 1.95 -4.69 -8.51
C SER A 495 1.64 -5.73 -9.58
N THR A 496 0.76 -5.36 -10.49
CA THR A 496 0.43 -6.12 -11.69
C THR A 496 0.99 -5.46 -12.95
N VAL A 497 1.79 -4.40 -12.78
CA VAL A 497 2.37 -3.63 -13.88
C VAL A 497 3.39 -4.48 -14.63
N GLY A 498 3.30 -4.48 -15.96
CA GLY A 498 4.20 -5.29 -16.80
C GLY A 498 3.79 -6.76 -16.94
N TYR A 499 2.75 -7.25 -16.25
CA TYR A 499 2.18 -8.56 -16.57
C TYR A 499 1.49 -8.52 -17.93
N ILE A 500 1.74 -9.53 -18.76
CA ILE A 500 1.10 -9.74 -20.05
C ILE A 500 -0.23 -10.48 -19.84
N GLN A 501 -1.32 -9.89 -20.31
CA GLN A 501 -2.65 -10.50 -20.36
C GLN A 501 -2.82 -11.30 -21.67
N THR A 502 -2.14 -12.44 -21.78
CA THR A 502 -2.08 -13.26 -23.01
C THR A 502 -3.45 -13.57 -23.59
N ASP A 503 -4.38 -14.06 -22.77
CA ASP A 503 -5.73 -14.44 -23.21
C ASP A 503 -6.49 -13.28 -23.84
N ASN A 504 -6.38 -12.08 -23.26
CA ASN A 504 -7.05 -10.89 -23.77
C ASN A 504 -6.47 -10.47 -25.12
N ILE A 505 -5.14 -10.48 -25.27
CA ILE A 505 -4.47 -10.11 -26.51
C ILE A 505 -4.80 -11.12 -27.62
N LEU A 506 -4.71 -12.43 -27.34
CA LEU A 506 -5.05 -13.48 -28.30
C LEU A 506 -6.51 -13.41 -28.73
N ARG A 507 -7.44 -13.18 -27.80
CA ARG A 507 -8.87 -12.97 -28.12
C ARG A 507 -9.09 -11.78 -29.07
N LEU A 508 -8.38 -10.67 -28.85
CA LEU A 508 -8.47 -9.50 -29.73
C LEU A 508 -7.85 -9.76 -31.11
N LEU A 509 -6.74 -10.49 -31.18
CA LEU A 509 -6.13 -10.95 -32.44
C LEU A 509 -7.04 -11.92 -33.20
N ASN A 510 -7.75 -12.80 -32.49
CA ASN A 510 -8.75 -13.70 -33.08
C ASN A 510 -9.90 -12.91 -33.71
N ASN A 511 -10.46 -11.93 -32.99
CA ASN A 511 -11.51 -11.06 -33.53
C ASN A 511 -11.03 -10.28 -34.75
N LEU A 512 -9.79 -9.77 -34.72
CA LEU A 512 -9.17 -9.13 -35.88
C LEU A 512 -9.02 -10.08 -37.07
N GLY A 513 -8.58 -11.31 -36.83
CA GLY A 513 -8.48 -12.34 -37.87
C GLY A 513 -9.84 -12.64 -38.51
N ASN A 514 -10.88 -12.83 -37.70
CA ASN A 514 -12.24 -13.08 -38.18
C ASN A 514 -12.78 -11.91 -39.02
N CYS A 515 -12.57 -10.67 -38.59
CA CYS A 515 -12.94 -9.48 -39.38
C CYS A 515 -12.11 -9.39 -40.67
N TYR A 516 -10.82 -9.74 -40.63
CA TYR A 516 -9.94 -9.73 -41.80
C TYR A 516 -10.38 -10.75 -42.85
N SER A 517 -10.63 -12.00 -42.45
CA SER A 517 -11.10 -13.07 -43.35
C SER A 517 -12.48 -12.77 -43.92
N SER A 518 -13.39 -12.20 -43.13
CA SER A 518 -14.73 -11.78 -43.60
C SER A 518 -14.74 -10.46 -44.38
N LYS A 519 -13.59 -9.79 -44.52
CA LYS A 519 -13.44 -8.45 -45.13
C LYS A 519 -14.30 -7.36 -44.48
N ASP A 520 -14.65 -7.53 -43.21
CA ASP A 520 -15.33 -6.51 -42.42
C ASP A 520 -14.35 -5.44 -41.95
N LYS A 521 -14.22 -4.38 -42.77
CA LYS A 521 -13.37 -3.22 -42.47
C LYS A 521 -13.77 -2.53 -41.16
N SER A 522 -15.06 -2.43 -40.86
CA SER A 522 -15.55 -1.67 -39.71
C SER A 522 -15.27 -2.41 -38.39
N GLY A 523 -15.59 -3.71 -38.35
CA GLY A 523 -15.28 -4.57 -37.21
C GLY A 523 -13.77 -4.72 -36.99
N TYR A 524 -12.99 -4.76 -38.07
CA TYR A 524 -11.53 -4.79 -38.00
C TYR A 524 -10.97 -3.55 -37.31
N GLU A 525 -11.32 -2.35 -37.76
CA GLU A 525 -10.80 -1.10 -37.18
C GLU A 525 -11.26 -0.90 -35.73
N THR A 526 -12.47 -1.37 -35.39
CA THR A 526 -12.97 -1.37 -34.01
C THR A 526 -12.14 -2.29 -33.12
N SER A 527 -11.91 -3.54 -33.54
CA SER A 527 -11.10 -4.51 -32.81
C SER A 527 -9.64 -4.06 -32.68
N ARG A 528 -9.10 -3.44 -33.74
CA ARG A 528 -7.75 -2.87 -33.77
C ARG A 528 -7.61 -1.72 -32.76
N THR A 529 -8.62 -0.86 -32.70
CA THR A 529 -8.67 0.24 -31.74
C THR A 529 -8.73 -0.27 -30.30
N ASN A 530 -9.48 -1.34 -30.04
CA ASN A 530 -9.51 -1.97 -28.71
C ASN A 530 -8.16 -2.58 -28.33
N LEU A 531 -7.49 -3.28 -29.27
CA LEU A 531 -6.14 -3.81 -29.05
C LEU A 531 -5.12 -2.69 -28.77
N ARG A 532 -5.20 -1.56 -29.48
CA ARG A 532 -4.38 -0.38 -29.19
C ARG A 532 -4.62 0.15 -27.79
N ARG A 533 -5.89 0.25 -27.35
CA ARG A 533 -6.23 0.75 -26.01
C ARG A 533 -5.72 -0.19 -24.92
N GLU A 534 -5.82 -1.50 -25.10
CA GLU A 534 -5.21 -2.50 -24.22
C GLU A 534 -3.69 -2.34 -24.13
N CYS A 535 -3.02 -2.19 -25.28
CA CYS A 535 -1.58 -1.96 -25.29
C CYS A 535 -1.18 -0.68 -24.55
N LEU A 536 -1.92 0.41 -24.75
CA LEU A 536 -1.66 1.67 -24.03
C LEU A 536 -1.95 1.56 -22.53
N LEU A 537 -3.06 0.92 -22.13
CA LEU A 537 -3.46 0.79 -20.73
C LEU A 537 -2.41 0.02 -19.92
N HIS A 538 -1.86 -1.06 -20.49
CA HIS A 538 -0.88 -1.93 -19.85
C HIS A 538 0.58 -1.58 -20.17
N ASN A 539 0.83 -0.55 -20.99
CA ASN A 539 2.16 -0.16 -21.48
C ASN A 539 2.87 -1.29 -22.24
N TYR A 540 2.15 -2.04 -23.07
CA TYR A 540 2.71 -3.03 -23.99
C TYR A 540 3.29 -2.35 -25.25
N PRO A 541 4.23 -3.02 -25.94
CA PRO A 541 4.74 -2.53 -27.22
C PRO A 541 3.63 -2.32 -28.26
N LEU A 542 3.52 -1.10 -28.81
CA LEU A 542 2.51 -0.77 -29.83
C LEU A 542 2.70 -1.53 -31.15
N CYS A 543 3.84 -2.17 -31.37
CA CYS A 543 4.08 -3.03 -32.53
C CYS A 543 3.25 -4.33 -32.50
N TRP A 544 2.57 -4.65 -31.40
CA TRP A 544 1.61 -5.75 -31.34
C TRP A 544 0.28 -5.41 -32.04
N VAL A 545 0.01 -4.13 -32.25
CA VAL A 545 -1.19 -3.67 -32.96
C VAL A 545 -0.94 -3.79 -34.45
N PRO A 546 -1.74 -4.59 -35.20
CA PRO A 546 -1.63 -4.68 -36.65
C PRO A 546 -1.81 -3.34 -37.37
N ASP A 547 -1.45 -3.30 -38.65
CA ASP A 547 -1.70 -2.11 -39.48
C ASP A 547 -3.20 -1.90 -39.75
N THR A 548 -3.55 -0.79 -40.38
CA THR A 548 -4.94 -0.56 -40.82
C THR A 548 -5.36 -1.61 -41.82
N PHE A 549 -6.67 -1.87 -41.91
CA PHE A 549 -7.21 -2.90 -42.80
C PHE A 549 -6.72 -2.73 -44.25
N SER A 550 -6.71 -1.48 -44.74
CA SER A 550 -6.27 -1.15 -46.10
C SER A 550 -4.77 -1.42 -46.32
N LEU A 551 -3.93 -1.17 -45.32
CA LEU A 551 -2.49 -1.44 -45.40
C LEU A 551 -2.21 -2.95 -45.36
N GLU A 552 -2.86 -3.69 -44.47
CA GLU A 552 -2.71 -5.16 -44.41
C GLU A 552 -3.16 -5.83 -45.72
N LEU A 553 -4.22 -5.33 -46.35
CA LEU A 553 -4.65 -5.81 -47.67
C LEU A 553 -3.63 -5.50 -48.77
N SER A 554 -3.04 -4.31 -48.75
CA SER A 554 -2.01 -3.90 -49.72
C SER A 554 -0.73 -4.74 -49.59
N LYS A 555 -0.35 -5.10 -48.36
CA LYS A 555 0.82 -5.97 -48.08
C LYS A 555 0.59 -7.38 -48.61
N LYS A 556 -0.63 -7.92 -48.49
CA LYS A 556 -1.01 -9.21 -49.10
C LYS A 556 -0.84 -9.16 -50.63
N ASN A 557 -1.28 -8.09 -51.27
CA ASN A 557 -1.19 -7.93 -52.72
C ASN A 557 0.25 -7.76 -53.23
N LEU A 558 1.15 -7.13 -52.46
CA LEU A 558 2.56 -6.97 -52.81
C LEU A 558 3.35 -8.29 -52.80
N TRP A 559 2.98 -9.25 -51.94
CA TRP A 559 3.58 -10.59 -51.94
C TRP A 559 3.14 -11.40 -53.16
N PHE A 560 1.85 -11.37 -53.53
CA PHE A 560 1.37 -12.00 -54.77
C PHE A 560 1.90 -11.33 -56.06
N SER A 561 2.28 -10.06 -56.00
CA SER A 561 2.87 -9.34 -57.15
C SER A 561 4.35 -9.68 -57.39
N ARG A 562 5.06 -10.26 -56.41
CA ARG A 562 6.48 -10.66 -56.53
C ARG A 562 6.67 -12.10 -57.04
N GLU A 563 5.60 -12.88 -57.19
CA GLU A 563 5.63 -14.23 -57.78
C GLU A 563 5.25 -14.26 -59.27
N ILE A 564 5.08 -13.10 -59.94
CA ILE A 564 4.79 -13.01 -61.39
C ILE A 564 5.80 -12.11 -62.13
N VAL A 565 7.09 -12.18 -61.78
CA VAL A 565 8.17 -11.65 -62.65
C VAL A 565 9.29 -12.66 -62.79
#